data_AF-A0A1H7XEZ9-F1
#
_entry.id   AF-A0A1H7XEZ9-F1
#
_cell.length_a   1.000
_cell.length_b   1.000
_cell.length_c   1.000
_cell.angle_alpha   90.00
_cell.angle_beta   90.00
_cell.angle_gamma   90.00
#
_symmetry.space_group_name_H-M   'P 1'
#
loop_
_entity.id
_entity.type
_entity.pdbx_description
1 polymer ?
#
loop_
_entity_poly.entity_id
_entity_poly.type
_entity_poly.pdbx_seq_one_letter_code
_entity_poly.pdbx_strand_id
1 'polypeptide(L)'
;MIVRKNITLEEQDYNAILAFANKNGLSFSEMLRKTALDFIEKSENMDLLQYMNANLENVSAEEQAEIEALNIDFNDLTGSEMSVKDVL
;
A
#
# COMPACT_ATOMS: atom_id res chain seq x y z
N MET A 1 -7.75 5.60 -26.50
CA MET A 1 -9.09 6.21 -26.34
C MET A 1 -9.03 7.17 -25.16
N ILE A 2 -9.58 8.37 -25.27
CA ILE A 2 -9.61 9.37 -24.18
C ILE A 2 -11.06 9.51 -23.71
N VAL A 3 -11.30 9.52 -22.39
CA VAL A 3 -12.62 9.63 -21.79
C VAL A 3 -12.70 10.93 -20.99
N ARG A 4 -13.74 11.73 -21.21
CA ARG A 4 -14.02 12.96 -20.44
C ARG A 4 -15.10 12.70 -19.41
N LYS A 5 -14.87 13.14 -18.17
CA LYS A 5 -15.81 13.04 -17.06
C LYS A 5 -15.91 14.40 -16.36
N ASN A 6 -17.11 14.72 -15.87
CA ASN A 6 -17.37 15.90 -15.07
C ASN A 6 -17.54 15.46 -13.61
N ILE A 7 -17.08 16.31 -12.69
CA ILE A 7 -17.20 16.09 -11.24
C ILE A 7 -17.71 17.37 -10.58
N THR A 8 -18.40 17.22 -9.45
CA THR A 8 -18.83 18.32 -8.61
C THR A 8 -17.91 18.38 -7.40
N LEU A 9 -17.43 19.57 -7.05
CA LEU A 9 -16.52 19.83 -5.94
C LEU A 9 -16.98 21.07 -5.19
N GLU A 10 -16.70 21.12 -3.89
CA GLU A 10 -16.77 22.38 -3.15
C GLU A 10 -15.72 23.36 -3.70
N GLU A 11 -16.07 24.65 -3.72
CA GLU A 11 -15.22 25.67 -4.33
C GLU A 11 -13.83 25.75 -3.66
N GLN A 12 -13.78 25.57 -2.34
CA GLN A 12 -12.53 25.54 -1.58
C GLN A 12 -11.59 24.41 -2.03
N ASP A 13 -12.13 23.22 -2.29
CA ASP A 13 -11.35 22.06 -2.70
C ASP A 13 -10.83 22.23 -4.12
N TYR A 14 -11.69 22.74 -5.01
CA TYR A 14 -11.28 23.09 -6.38
C TYR A 14 -10.12 24.09 -6.37
N ASN A 15 -10.22 25.16 -5.59
CA ASN A 15 -9.19 26.20 -5.51
C ASN A 15 -7.87 25.66 -4.94
N ALA A 16 -7.93 24.82 -3.91
CA ALA A 16 -6.75 24.20 -3.32
C ALA A 16 -6.03 23.28 -4.32
N ILE A 17 -6.78 22.41 -5.00
CA ILE A 17 -6.23 21.48 -6.00
C ILE A 17 -5.66 22.25 -7.19
N LEU A 18 -6.36 23.27 -7.68
CA LEU A 18 -5.91 24.09 -8.80
C LEU A 18 -4.62 24.85 -8.48
N ALA A 19 -4.54 25.47 -7.30
CA ALA A 19 -3.35 26.18 -6.87
C ALA A 19 -2.13 25.23 -6.79
N PHE A 20 -2.33 24.03 -6.24
CA PHE A 20 -1.29 23.01 -6.19
C PHE A 20 -0.88 22.55 -7.59
N ALA A 21 -1.83 22.24 -8.47
CA ALA A 21 -1.56 21.81 -9.84
C ALA A 21 -0.73 22.86 -10.59
N ASN A 22 -1.15 24.13 -10.53
CA ASN A 22 -0.45 25.26 -11.16
C ASN A 22 0.98 25.44 -10.63
N LYS A 23 1.17 25.34 -9.31
CA LYS A 23 2.52 25.42 -8.69
C LYS A 23 3.47 24.34 -9.21
N ASN A 24 2.94 23.19 -9.62
CA ASN A 24 3.71 22.07 -10.16
C ASN A 24 3.70 21.99 -11.69
N GLY A 25 3.17 23.02 -12.39
CA GLY A 25 3.11 23.06 -13.85
C GLY A 25 2.19 21.99 -14.47
N LEU A 26 1.18 21.53 -13.73
CA LEU A 26 0.22 20.51 -14.14
C LEU A 26 -1.15 21.12 -14.39
N SER A 27 -1.92 20.55 -15.32
CA SER A 27 -3.34 20.84 -15.40
C SER A 27 -4.12 20.17 -14.26
N PHE A 28 -5.29 20.72 -13.95
CA PHE A 28 -6.18 20.16 -12.92
C PHE A 28 -6.51 18.69 -13.16
N SER A 29 -6.84 18.31 -14.40
CA SER A 29 -7.14 16.93 -14.76
C SER A 29 -5.93 16.01 -14.66
N GLU A 30 -4.72 16.50 -14.96
CA GLU A 30 -3.50 15.73 -14.78
C GLU A 30 -3.19 15.49 -13.30
N MET A 31 -3.39 16.50 -12.45
CA MET A 31 -3.23 16.36 -11.02
C MET A 31 -4.17 15.30 -10.46
N LEU A 32 -5.47 15.40 -10.74
CA LEU A 32 -6.45 14.41 -10.30
C LEU A 32 -6.14 12.99 -10.80
N ARG A 33 -5.77 12.86 -12.08
CA ARG A 33 -5.42 11.56 -12.66
C ARG A 33 -4.20 10.96 -11.97
N LYS A 34 -3.12 11.73 -11.80
CA LYS A 34 -1.89 11.27 -11.16
C LYS A 34 -2.15 10.86 -9.70
N THR A 35 -2.86 11.68 -8.95
CA THR A 35 -3.18 11.39 -7.55
C THR A 35 -4.08 10.17 -7.41
N ALA A 36 -5.09 10.00 -8.27
CA ALA A 36 -5.94 8.82 -8.24
C ALA A 36 -5.15 7.53 -8.55
N LEU A 37 -4.26 7.58 -9.56
CA LEU A 37 -3.41 6.43 -9.89
C LEU A 37 -2.41 6.13 -8.76
N ASP A 38 -1.77 7.14 -8.18
CA ASP A 38 -0.84 6.98 -7.05
C ASP A 38 -1.56 6.41 -5.82
N PHE A 39 -2.81 6.81 -5.57
CA PHE A 39 -3.63 6.24 -4.50
C PHE A 39 -3.97 4.76 -4.77
N ILE A 40 -4.38 4.42 -6.00
CA ILE A 40 -4.67 3.03 -6.38
C ILE A 40 -3.41 2.19 -6.24
N GLU A 41 -2.29 2.64 -6.81
CA GLU A 41 -1.00 1.95 -6.74
C GLU A 41 -0.56 1.75 -5.30
N LYS A 42 -0.65 2.77 -4.43
CA LYS A 42 -0.36 2.63 -3.00
C LYS A 42 -1.32 1.72 -2.27
N SER A 43 -2.59 1.69 -2.64
CA SER A 43 -3.60 0.85 -1.99
C SER A 43 -3.48 -0.62 -2.40
N GLU A 44 -3.13 -0.87 -3.66
CA GLU A 44 -2.87 -2.21 -4.19
C GLU A 44 -1.49 -2.74 -3.77
N ASN A 45 -0.49 -1.85 -3.66
CA ASN A 45 0.86 -2.17 -3.20
C ASN A 45 1.10 -1.88 -1.71
N MET A 46 0.05 -1.65 -0.90
CA MET A 46 0.14 -1.66 0.57
C MET A 46 0.29 -3.13 0.98
N ASP A 47 1.46 -3.64 0.65
CA ASP A 47 1.93 -4.99 0.86
C ASP A 47 1.88 -5.28 2.37
N LEU A 48 1.51 -6.49 2.74
CA LEU A 48 1.31 -6.91 4.13
C LEU A 48 2.47 -6.48 5.03
N LEU A 49 3.69 -6.49 4.48
CA LEU A 49 4.90 -6.02 5.13
C LEU A 49 4.87 -4.53 5.54
N GLN A 50 4.35 -3.64 4.69
CA GLN A 50 4.21 -2.21 5.03
C GLN A 50 3.16 -2.00 6.13
N TYR A 51 2.07 -2.77 6.09
CA TYR A 51 1.08 -2.76 7.16
C TYR A 51 1.67 -3.25 8.48
N MET A 52 2.40 -4.36 8.46
CA MET A 52 3.07 -4.93 9.64
C MET A 52 4.10 -3.95 10.20
N ASN A 53 4.97 -3.37 9.37
CA ASN A 53 6.00 -2.43 9.81
C ASN A 53 5.44 -1.11 10.38
N ALA A 54 4.25 -0.69 9.92
CA ALA A 54 3.63 0.55 10.40
C ALA A 54 2.79 0.37 11.67
N ASN A 55 2.34 -0.86 11.97
CA ASN A 55 1.33 -1.10 13.01
C ASN A 55 1.71 -2.18 14.04
N LEU A 56 2.75 -2.97 13.79
CA LEU A 56 3.22 -4.01 14.70
C LEU A 56 4.60 -3.63 15.24
N GLU A 57 4.79 -3.82 16.54
CA GLU A 57 6.13 -3.73 17.14
C GLU A 57 6.92 -4.99 16.78
N ASN A 58 8.25 -4.85 16.72
CA ASN A 58 9.11 -6.03 16.59
C ASN A 58 8.93 -6.94 17.82
N VAL A 59 9.05 -8.24 17.62
CA VAL A 59 9.08 -9.22 18.71
C VAL A 59 10.20 -8.91 19.70
N SER A 60 10.04 -9.33 20.96
CA SER A 60 11.08 -9.08 21.97
C SER A 60 12.37 -9.85 21.63
N ALA A 61 13.48 -9.44 22.24
CA ALA A 61 14.74 -10.17 22.09
C ALA A 61 14.66 -11.61 22.63
N GLU A 62 13.83 -11.86 23.66
CA GLU A 62 13.59 -13.21 24.15
C GLU A 62 12.80 -14.05 23.14
N GLU A 63 11.72 -13.52 22.59
CA GLU A 63 10.91 -14.21 21.58
C GLU A 63 11.70 -14.50 20.30
N GLN A 64 12.54 -13.55 19.87
CA GLN A 64 13.41 -13.74 18.72
C GLN A 64 14.45 -14.84 18.97
N ALA A 65 15.00 -14.92 20.19
CA ALA A 65 15.94 -15.98 20.56
C ALA A 65 15.28 -17.37 20.60
N GLU A 66 14.00 -17.47 20.98
CA GLU A 66 13.23 -18.71 20.88
C GLU A 66 13.08 -19.17 19.43
N ILE A 67 12.79 -18.26 18.50
CA ILE A 67 12.68 -18.55 17.07
C ILE A 67 14.04 -19.01 16.51
N GLU A 68 15.12 -18.32 16.84
CA GLU A 68 16.47 -18.68 16.39
C GLU A 68 16.90 -20.05 16.92
N ALA A 69 16.47 -20.43 18.11
CA ALA A 69 16.73 -21.75 18.71
C ALA A 69 15.97 -22.90 18.01
N LEU A 70 14.94 -22.61 17.21
CA LEU A 70 14.21 -23.63 16.44
C LEU A 70 15.05 -24.24 15.30
N ASN A 71 16.21 -23.67 14.97
CA ASN A 71 17.10 -24.13 13.89
C ASN A 71 16.36 -24.36 12.56
N ILE A 72 15.43 -23.47 12.23
CA ILE A 72 14.64 -23.55 10.99
C ILE A 72 15.60 -23.32 9.81
N ASP A 73 15.63 -24.27 8.88
CA ASP A 73 16.33 -24.06 7.60
C ASP A 73 15.42 -23.28 6.65
N PHE A 74 15.63 -21.97 6.58
CA PHE A 74 14.88 -21.10 5.67
C PHE A 74 15.14 -21.38 4.18
N ASN A 75 16.12 -22.24 3.84
CA ASN A 75 16.35 -22.68 2.46
C ASN A 75 15.64 -24.00 2.13
N ASP A 76 15.06 -24.68 3.12
CA ASP A 76 14.27 -25.88 2.90
C ASP A 76 12.87 -25.51 2.40
N LEU A 77 12.72 -25.54 1.08
CA LEU A 77 11.46 -25.28 0.38
C LEU A 77 10.72 -26.57 0.01
N THR A 78 11.04 -27.70 0.64
CA THR A 78 10.41 -29.00 0.34
C THR A 78 9.01 -29.16 0.92
N GLY A 79 8.55 -28.18 1.71
CA GLY A 79 7.19 -28.12 2.22
C GLY A 79 6.13 -27.97 1.11
N SER A 80 4.91 -28.43 1.38
CA SER A 80 3.76 -28.25 0.50
C SER A 80 2.83 -27.16 1.03
N GLU A 81 2.34 -26.29 0.15
CA GLU A 81 1.31 -25.32 0.51
C GLU A 81 0.03 -26.03 0.94
N MET A 82 -0.55 -25.62 2.07
CA MET A 82 -1.78 -26.16 2.63
C MET A 82 -2.79 -25.03 2.80
N SER A 83 -4.04 -25.28 2.42
CA SER A 83 -5.12 -24.33 2.64
C SER A 83 -5.66 -24.45 4.06
N VAL A 84 -6.26 -23.38 4.57
CA VAL A 84 -6.89 -23.37 5.90
C VAL A 84 -7.98 -24.45 6.04
N LYS A 85 -8.59 -24.88 4.94
CA LYS A 85 -9.58 -25.98 4.90
C LYS A 85 -8.98 -27.36 5.10
N ASP A 86 -7.66 -27.50 4.95
CA ASP A 86 -6.97 -28.78 5.08
C ASP A 86 -6.59 -29.08 6.54
N VAL A 87 -6.80 -28.12 7.45
CA VAL A 87 -6.38 -28.19 8.86
C VAL A 87 -7.51 -27.89 9.86
N LEU A 88 -8.70 -27.51 9.36
CA LEU A 88 -9.93 -27.23 10.12
C LEU A 88 -11.06 -28.14 9.63
#